data_AF-A0A4U1J9D9-F1
#
_entry.id   AF-A0A4U1J9D9-F1
#
_cell.length_a   1.000
_cell.length_b   1.000
_cell.length_c   1.000
_cell.angle_alpha   90.00
_cell.angle_beta   90.00
_cell.angle_gamma   90.00
#
_symmetry.space_group_name_H-M   'P 1'
#
loop_
_entity.id
_entity.type
_entity.pdbx_description
1 polymer ?
#
loop_
_entity_poly.entity_id
_entity_poly.type
_entity_poly.pdbx_seq_one_letter_code
_entity_poly.pdbx_strand_id
1 'polypeptide(L)'
;MSDAAQGQEMWVQVAGTGSRKAPLPRTEELTAQAIGRALAHSGAGLVTCGWNGVDKAATMAFAGELQALGMPLSTRLKQIVPRPDEPSFFGGDVVYVEKGVPEWVESVRRAQAVVLIGGLGGTYKTYQTARNEQVPVFPLPSTGGDAKKAFDEIMADFQGLGLHRRVTRAQVAALDTPITTREEADDVAERLLDLITEELSGRRPVTATDRPKGPRQPKSTSKTKPERVDFLLVTALPEERDALLRRLPGFERVVPRKDDVHVYFRATLPVTDGSGSYRIVVLPLLGMGRVNAATATGEAIKRWRPRHVVLVGIAGGVAARSVSLGDLLISEQVVDYELQKLTEQGIEVRWSVHKASRRLYAAALNVLGDAWTKSLSVPRPGEGAPRIHLGPIASGDKVVAVERVLTEYRNVWPTLIGVEMEAAGVASACFAAARQPEFFMVRGVSDLADENKNTPRVDGFRSYACEVAAGYTVELLRSHPIPFLKSR
;
A
#
# COMPACT_ATOMS: atom_id res chain seq x y z
N MET A 1 14.02 -31.05 -17.46
CA MET A 1 13.43 -31.95 -16.44
C MET A 1 13.94 -31.45 -15.10
N SER A 2 13.16 -30.92 -14.15
CA SER A 2 11.71 -30.85 -13.95
C SER A 2 11.39 -29.72 -12.94
N ASP A 3 10.12 -29.32 -12.91
CA ASP A 3 9.43 -28.31 -12.07
C ASP A 3 9.53 -28.44 -10.53
N ALA A 4 9.08 -27.35 -9.87
CA ALA A 4 8.57 -27.17 -8.49
C ALA A 4 9.51 -26.47 -7.48
N ALA A 5 9.13 -25.44 -6.69
CA ALA A 5 7.81 -24.92 -6.32
C ALA A 5 7.84 -23.41 -6.01
N GLN A 6 6.85 -22.70 -6.57
CA GLN A 6 6.33 -21.41 -6.09
C GLN A 6 5.60 -21.64 -4.76
N GLY A 7 5.79 -20.76 -3.76
CA GLY A 7 4.91 -20.68 -2.60
C GLY A 7 3.73 -19.78 -2.93
N GLN A 8 2.55 -20.38 -3.17
CA GLN A 8 1.28 -19.69 -3.38
C GLN A 8 0.90 -18.87 -2.13
N GLU A 9 0.58 -17.57 -2.28
CA GLU A 9 0.04 -16.79 -1.15
C GLU A 9 -1.40 -17.25 -0.84
N MET A 10 -1.54 -18.00 0.25
CA MET A 10 -2.80 -18.53 0.77
C MET A 10 -3.51 -17.47 1.62
N TRP A 11 -4.74 -17.11 1.26
CA TRP A 11 -5.65 -16.24 2.00
C TRP A 11 -6.82 -17.05 2.54
N VAL A 12 -7.02 -16.97 3.85
CA VAL A 12 -8.07 -17.70 4.56
C VAL A 12 -9.03 -16.69 5.15
N GLN A 13 -10.32 -16.84 4.83
CA GLN A 13 -11.36 -16.10 5.51
C GLN A 13 -11.68 -16.78 6.84
N VAL A 14 -11.70 -16.01 7.92
CA VAL A 14 -12.26 -16.45 9.20
C VAL A 14 -13.55 -15.67 9.43
N ALA A 15 -14.67 -16.39 9.53
CA ALA A 15 -15.98 -15.82 9.76
C ALA A 15 -16.68 -16.54 10.91
N GLY A 16 -17.42 -15.80 11.73
CA GLY A 16 -18.06 -16.41 12.89
C GLY A 16 -19.03 -15.50 13.63
N THR A 17 -19.30 -15.85 14.88
CA THR A 17 -20.22 -15.08 15.74
C THR A 17 -19.81 -13.62 15.82
N GLY A 18 -20.73 -12.76 15.40
CA GLY A 18 -20.66 -11.33 15.70
C GLY A 18 -21.23 -11.07 17.10
N SER A 19 -20.56 -10.23 17.89
CA SER A 19 -21.05 -9.81 19.20
C SER A 19 -21.24 -8.31 19.29
N ARG A 20 -22.46 -7.89 19.67
CA ARG A 20 -22.81 -6.49 19.94
C ARG A 20 -22.96 -6.16 21.44
N LYS A 21 -23.13 -7.16 22.33
CA LYS A 21 -23.53 -6.93 23.73
C LYS A 21 -22.95 -7.89 24.79
N ALA A 22 -22.39 -9.06 24.41
CA ALA A 22 -21.88 -10.07 25.35
C ALA A 22 -20.51 -10.61 24.91
N PRO A 23 -19.60 -11.00 25.80
CA PRO A 23 -18.34 -11.62 25.38
C PRO A 23 -18.59 -12.87 24.53
N LEU A 24 -17.67 -13.16 23.60
CA LEU A 24 -17.70 -14.41 22.83
C LEU A 24 -17.72 -15.60 23.79
N PRO A 25 -18.44 -16.70 23.46
CA PRO A 25 -18.26 -17.97 24.15
C PRO A 25 -16.77 -18.32 24.18
N ARG A 26 -16.27 -18.77 25.34
CA ARG A 26 -14.84 -19.04 25.56
C ARG A 26 -14.26 -19.97 24.49
N THR A 27 -15.02 -20.97 24.06
CA THR A 27 -14.65 -21.88 22.99
C THR A 27 -14.43 -21.16 21.66
N GLU A 28 -15.32 -20.26 21.26
CA GLU A 28 -15.18 -19.48 20.02
C GLU A 28 -14.00 -18.50 20.09
N GLU A 29 -13.79 -17.85 21.24
CA GLU A 29 -12.69 -16.91 21.45
C GLU A 29 -11.32 -17.62 21.36
N LEU A 30 -11.15 -18.73 22.10
CA LEU A 30 -9.91 -19.52 22.07
C LEU A 30 -9.61 -20.01 20.65
N THR A 31 -10.63 -20.49 19.96
CA THR A 31 -10.53 -20.99 18.58
C THR A 31 -10.14 -19.89 17.60
N ALA A 32 -10.81 -18.73 17.66
CA ALA A 32 -10.52 -17.60 16.78
C ALA A 32 -9.09 -17.08 16.99
N GLN A 33 -8.65 -16.96 18.25
CA GLN A 33 -7.30 -16.52 18.57
C GLN A 33 -6.23 -17.53 18.10
N ALA A 34 -6.47 -18.83 18.30
CA ALA A 34 -5.56 -19.90 17.87
C ALA A 34 -5.37 -19.89 16.34
N ILE A 35 -6.47 -19.76 15.59
CA ILE A 35 -6.42 -19.69 14.12
C ILE A 35 -5.72 -18.41 13.65
N GLY A 36 -5.97 -17.27 14.32
CA GLY A 36 -5.24 -16.04 14.06
C GLY A 36 -3.71 -16.22 14.22
N ARG A 37 -3.26 -16.87 15.30
CA ARG A 37 -1.83 -17.16 15.49
C ARG A 37 -1.28 -18.12 14.44
N ALA A 38 -1.98 -19.23 14.20
CA ALA A 38 -1.55 -20.26 13.24
C ALA A 38 -1.43 -19.69 11.82
N LEU A 39 -2.40 -18.89 11.38
CA LEU A 39 -2.34 -18.21 10.08
C LEU A 39 -1.13 -17.28 10.00
N ALA A 40 -0.85 -16.49 11.04
CA ALA A 40 0.30 -15.59 11.06
C ALA A 40 1.64 -16.36 10.97
N HIS A 41 1.80 -17.44 11.74
CA HIS A 41 3.02 -18.26 11.73
C HIS A 41 3.23 -19.02 10.42
N SER A 42 2.13 -19.43 9.77
CA SER A 42 2.18 -20.10 8.46
C SER A 42 2.55 -19.16 7.30
N GLY A 43 2.48 -17.86 7.53
CA GLY A 43 2.65 -16.84 6.50
C GLY A 43 1.42 -16.65 5.59
N ALA A 44 0.27 -17.24 5.94
CA ALA A 44 -1.01 -17.02 5.27
C ALA A 44 -1.56 -15.60 5.51
N GLY A 45 -2.42 -15.15 4.60
CA GLY A 45 -3.24 -13.96 4.78
C GLY A 45 -4.56 -14.28 5.48
N LEU A 46 -5.03 -13.36 6.32
CA LEU A 46 -6.31 -13.40 7.01
C LEU A 46 -7.30 -12.43 6.34
N VAL A 47 -8.49 -12.93 6.00
CA VAL A 47 -9.64 -12.11 5.55
C VAL A 47 -10.74 -12.17 6.62
N THR A 48 -11.27 -11.02 7.03
CA THR A 48 -12.44 -10.92 7.93
C THR A 48 -13.42 -9.87 7.43
N CYS A 49 -14.61 -9.78 8.02
CA CYS A 49 -15.58 -8.72 7.76
C CYS A 49 -15.48 -7.56 8.78
N GLY A 50 -14.42 -7.53 9.60
CA GLY A 50 -14.13 -6.44 10.53
C GLY A 50 -15.10 -6.29 11.70
N TRP A 51 -15.95 -7.26 11.99
CA TRP A 51 -16.96 -7.12 13.04
C TRP A 51 -16.43 -7.44 14.46
N ASN A 52 -17.09 -6.90 15.49
CA ASN A 52 -16.77 -7.31 16.86
C ASN A 52 -17.25 -8.75 17.08
N GLY A 53 -16.45 -9.57 17.77
CA GLY A 53 -16.67 -11.02 17.86
C GLY A 53 -15.50 -11.79 17.25
N VAL A 54 -15.80 -12.87 16.53
CA VAL A 54 -14.79 -13.81 15.98
C VAL A 54 -13.76 -13.08 15.11
N ASP A 55 -14.22 -12.21 14.22
CA ASP A 55 -13.36 -11.42 13.32
C ASP A 55 -12.32 -10.63 14.11
N LYS A 56 -12.74 -9.90 15.15
CA LYS A 56 -11.84 -9.14 16.03
C LYS A 56 -10.88 -10.04 16.80
N ALA A 57 -11.34 -11.15 17.37
CA ALA A 57 -10.51 -12.06 18.16
C ALA A 57 -9.40 -12.71 17.31
N ALA A 58 -9.75 -13.19 16.12
CA ALA A 58 -8.79 -13.73 15.15
C ALA A 58 -7.82 -12.64 14.68
N THR A 59 -8.34 -11.46 14.37
CA THR A 59 -7.53 -10.33 13.89
C THR A 59 -6.52 -9.83 14.93
N MET A 60 -6.92 -9.69 16.19
CA MET A 60 -6.02 -9.25 17.26
C MET A 60 -4.89 -10.25 17.51
N ALA A 61 -5.20 -11.55 17.54
CA ALA A 61 -4.19 -12.59 17.70
C ALA A 61 -3.23 -12.64 16.51
N PHE A 62 -3.77 -12.58 15.28
CA PHE A 62 -2.98 -12.51 14.05
C PHE A 62 -2.07 -11.27 14.02
N ALA A 63 -2.60 -10.11 14.43
CA ALA A 63 -1.86 -8.85 14.52
C ALA A 63 -0.70 -8.91 15.52
N GLY A 64 -0.93 -9.48 16.71
CA GLY A 64 0.10 -9.63 17.73
C GLY A 64 1.29 -10.47 17.24
N GLU A 65 1.02 -11.58 16.56
CA GLU A 65 2.08 -12.45 16.02
C GLU A 65 2.83 -11.78 14.86
N LEU A 66 2.13 -11.11 13.93
CA LEU A 66 2.81 -10.39 12.86
C LEU A 66 3.67 -9.24 13.37
N GLN A 67 3.21 -8.52 14.40
CA GLN A 67 4.00 -7.50 15.06
C GLN A 67 5.28 -8.08 15.69
N ALA A 68 5.18 -9.21 16.38
CA ALA A 68 6.34 -9.90 16.96
C ALA A 68 7.33 -10.39 15.88
N LEU A 69 6.82 -10.75 14.70
CA LEU A 69 7.62 -11.15 13.53
C LEU A 69 8.15 -9.96 12.71
N GLY A 70 7.83 -8.72 13.08
CA GLY A 70 8.22 -7.52 12.33
C GLY A 70 7.56 -7.42 10.94
N MET A 71 6.41 -8.09 10.75
CA MET A 71 5.68 -8.14 9.48
C MET A 71 4.53 -7.13 9.47
N PRO A 72 4.33 -6.38 8.37
CA PRO A 72 3.27 -5.40 8.29
C PRO A 72 1.89 -6.04 8.10
N LEU A 73 0.96 -5.70 8.99
CA LEU A 73 -0.45 -6.11 8.94
C LEU A 73 -1.12 -5.85 7.58
N SER A 74 -0.81 -4.73 6.93
CA SER A 74 -1.42 -4.31 5.65
C SER A 74 -1.18 -5.27 4.48
N THR A 75 -0.21 -6.18 4.59
CA THR A 75 0.11 -7.15 3.55
C THR A 75 -0.55 -8.51 3.76
N ARG A 76 -1.14 -8.72 4.93
CA ARG A 76 -1.53 -10.03 5.44
C ARG A 76 -2.90 -10.05 6.13
N LEU A 77 -3.50 -8.90 6.41
CA LEU A 77 -4.83 -8.76 6.98
C LEU A 77 -5.70 -7.94 6.04
N LYS A 78 -6.85 -8.48 5.64
CA LYS A 78 -7.92 -7.76 4.91
C LYS A 78 -9.19 -7.75 5.75
N GLN A 79 -9.77 -6.58 5.93
CA GLN A 79 -11.04 -6.40 6.62
C GLN A 79 -12.05 -5.79 5.65
N ILE A 80 -13.09 -6.54 5.30
CA ILE A 80 -14.11 -6.12 4.33
C ILE A 80 -15.29 -5.50 5.09
N VAL A 81 -15.52 -4.21 4.94
CA VAL A 81 -16.48 -3.45 5.77
C VAL A 81 -17.42 -2.61 4.90
N PRO A 82 -18.75 -2.64 5.11
CA PRO A 82 -19.66 -1.79 4.36
C PRO A 82 -19.58 -0.31 4.78
N ARG A 83 -19.66 0.64 3.86
CA ARG A 83 -19.76 2.06 4.21
C ARG A 83 -21.11 2.38 4.88
N PRO A 84 -21.15 3.24 5.91
CA PRO A 84 -20.06 4.02 6.51
C PRO A 84 -19.44 3.37 7.76
N ASP A 85 -19.65 2.07 7.97
CA ASP A 85 -19.19 1.39 9.18
C ASP A 85 -17.66 1.25 9.18
N GLU A 86 -17.08 1.14 10.38
CA GLU A 86 -15.64 0.97 10.59
C GLU A 86 -15.35 -0.40 11.22
N PRO A 87 -14.20 -1.02 10.92
CA PRO A 87 -13.83 -2.28 11.53
C PRO A 87 -13.62 -2.12 13.04
N SER A 88 -13.94 -3.17 13.78
CA SER A 88 -13.75 -3.25 15.23
C SER A 88 -12.28 -3.40 15.65
N PHE A 89 -11.38 -3.60 14.68
CA PHE A 89 -9.94 -3.57 14.82
C PHE A 89 -9.35 -2.57 13.80
N PHE A 90 -8.56 -1.61 14.29
CA PHE A 90 -7.87 -0.64 13.44
C PHE A 90 -6.50 -1.18 13.01
N GLY A 91 -6.36 -1.51 11.72
CA GLY A 91 -5.12 -2.01 11.13
C GLY A 91 -5.36 -2.97 9.96
N GLY A 92 -4.32 -3.31 9.22
CA GLY A 92 -4.46 -4.10 7.98
C GLY A 92 -5.00 -3.28 6.81
N ASP A 93 -5.39 -3.97 5.75
CA ASP A 93 -6.05 -3.41 4.57
C ASP A 93 -7.57 -3.40 4.78
N VAL A 94 -8.18 -2.23 4.90
CA VAL A 94 -9.64 -2.09 5.04
C VAL A 94 -10.26 -1.86 3.67
N VAL A 95 -11.04 -2.82 3.21
CA VAL A 95 -11.71 -2.77 1.91
C VAL A 95 -13.16 -2.39 2.13
N TYR A 96 -13.52 -1.18 1.73
CA TYR A 96 -14.89 -0.70 1.85
C TYR A 96 -15.78 -1.20 0.71
N VAL A 97 -16.92 -1.80 1.05
CA VAL A 97 -17.99 -2.12 0.09
C VAL A 97 -19.14 -1.12 0.20
N GLU A 98 -19.88 -0.93 -0.89
CA GLU A 98 -21.03 -0.01 -0.89
C GLU A 98 -22.14 -0.51 0.04
N LYS A 99 -22.88 0.45 0.61
CA LYS A 99 -23.99 0.14 1.51
C LYS A 99 -25.04 -0.70 0.79
N GLY A 100 -25.36 -1.87 1.35
CA GLY A 100 -26.32 -2.83 0.77
C GLY A 100 -25.68 -3.95 -0.05
N VAL A 101 -24.38 -3.86 -0.36
CA VAL A 101 -23.60 -4.99 -0.85
C VAL A 101 -23.24 -5.87 0.34
N PRO A 102 -23.60 -7.16 0.36
CA PRO A 102 -23.25 -8.02 1.48
C PRO A 102 -21.74 -8.26 1.54
N GLU A 103 -21.12 -7.79 2.61
CA GLU A 103 -19.66 -7.79 2.81
C GLU A 103 -19.08 -9.22 2.84
N TRP A 104 -19.88 -10.21 3.24
CA TRP A 104 -19.47 -11.61 3.23
C TRP A 104 -19.27 -12.17 1.81
N VAL A 105 -19.90 -11.58 0.78
CA VAL A 105 -19.70 -12.01 -0.62
C VAL A 105 -18.29 -11.63 -1.08
N GLU A 106 -17.91 -10.40 -0.78
CA GLU A 106 -16.61 -9.88 -1.20
C GLU A 106 -15.46 -10.49 -0.38
N SER A 107 -15.68 -10.84 0.89
CA SER A 107 -14.67 -11.58 1.66
C SER A 107 -14.46 -13.01 1.17
N VAL A 108 -15.52 -13.73 0.81
CA VAL A 108 -15.41 -15.08 0.20
C VAL A 108 -14.61 -15.04 -1.10
N ARG A 109 -14.89 -14.07 -1.99
CA ARG A 109 -14.17 -13.92 -3.27
C ARG A 109 -12.68 -13.61 -3.13
N ARG A 110 -12.27 -13.17 -1.94
CA ARG A 110 -10.88 -12.79 -1.62
C ARG A 110 -10.13 -13.87 -0.86
N ALA A 111 -10.80 -14.97 -0.54
CA ALA A 111 -10.24 -16.10 0.16
C ALA A 111 -10.11 -17.31 -0.77
N GLN A 112 -9.07 -18.12 -0.55
CA GLN A 112 -8.97 -19.44 -1.17
C GLN A 112 -9.56 -20.54 -0.27
N ALA A 113 -9.78 -20.27 1.02
CA ALA A 113 -10.50 -21.16 1.92
C ALA A 113 -11.26 -20.35 2.97
N VAL A 114 -12.39 -20.89 3.45
CA VAL A 114 -13.23 -20.27 4.48
C VAL A 114 -13.24 -21.13 5.74
N VAL A 115 -13.04 -20.51 6.89
CA VAL A 115 -13.12 -21.13 8.22
C VAL A 115 -14.31 -20.54 8.96
N LEU A 116 -15.14 -21.41 9.53
CA LEU A 116 -16.36 -21.00 10.24
C LEU A 116 -16.28 -21.34 11.73
N ILE A 117 -16.59 -20.35 12.58
CA ILE A 117 -16.55 -20.44 14.05
C ILE A 117 -17.88 -19.93 14.62
N GLY A 118 -18.67 -20.79 15.24
CA GLY A 118 -19.96 -20.42 15.83
C GLY A 118 -20.96 -19.88 14.79
N GLY A 119 -21.65 -18.79 15.12
CA GLY A 119 -22.49 -18.01 14.21
C GLY A 119 -24.00 -18.16 14.44
N LEU A 120 -24.73 -17.09 14.12
CA LEU A 120 -26.19 -16.97 14.21
C LEU A 120 -26.76 -16.26 12.96
N GLY A 121 -26.78 -16.97 11.83
CA GLY A 121 -27.29 -16.54 10.53
C GLY A 121 -26.24 -16.01 9.54
N GLY A 122 -25.40 -15.05 9.94
CA GLY A 122 -24.42 -14.42 9.03
C GLY A 122 -23.30 -15.36 8.58
N THR A 123 -22.82 -16.21 9.49
CA THR A 123 -21.81 -17.24 9.21
C THR A 123 -22.35 -18.29 8.25
N TYR A 124 -23.62 -18.67 8.37
CA TYR A 124 -24.26 -19.58 7.42
C TYR A 124 -24.45 -18.97 6.03
N LYS A 125 -24.73 -17.66 5.92
CA LYS A 125 -24.73 -16.96 4.62
C LYS A 125 -23.35 -16.94 3.97
N THR A 126 -22.29 -16.85 4.77
CA THR A 126 -20.91 -16.98 4.30
C THR A 126 -20.65 -18.38 3.72
N TYR A 127 -21.09 -19.44 4.42
CA TYR A 127 -21.05 -20.82 3.92
C TYR A 127 -21.80 -20.98 2.59
N GLN A 128 -23.04 -20.49 2.48
CA GLN A 128 -23.83 -20.57 1.25
C GLN A 128 -23.13 -19.86 0.08
N THR A 129 -22.53 -18.71 0.35
CA THR A 129 -21.78 -17.95 -0.64
C THR A 129 -20.54 -18.72 -1.10
N ALA A 130 -19.74 -19.23 -0.15
CA ALA A 130 -18.55 -20.03 -0.46
C ALA A 130 -18.89 -21.29 -1.26
N ARG A 131 -20.01 -21.94 -0.94
CA ARG A 131 -20.52 -23.07 -1.72
C ARG A 131 -20.85 -22.68 -3.17
N ASN A 132 -21.54 -21.56 -3.36
CA ASN A 132 -21.89 -21.08 -4.69
C ASN A 132 -20.65 -20.66 -5.50
N GLU A 133 -19.68 -20.03 -4.86
CA GLU A 133 -18.41 -19.59 -5.47
C GLU A 133 -17.36 -20.72 -5.54
N GLN A 134 -17.69 -21.94 -5.07
CA GLN A 134 -16.83 -23.12 -5.05
C GLN A 134 -15.50 -22.91 -4.32
N VAL A 135 -15.55 -22.17 -3.20
CA VAL A 135 -14.43 -21.99 -2.27
C VAL A 135 -14.53 -23.06 -1.17
N PRO A 136 -13.44 -23.82 -0.87
CA PRO A 136 -13.47 -24.85 0.17
C PRO A 136 -13.78 -24.25 1.54
N VAL A 137 -14.63 -24.94 2.31
CA VAL A 137 -15.10 -24.48 3.62
C VAL A 137 -14.74 -25.48 4.69
N PHE A 138 -14.15 -25.01 5.78
CA PHE A 138 -13.74 -25.80 6.94
C PHE A 138 -14.45 -25.28 8.20
N PRO A 139 -15.67 -25.77 8.50
CA PRO A 139 -16.36 -25.39 9.72
C PRO A 139 -15.78 -26.12 10.93
N LEU A 140 -15.75 -25.46 12.10
CA LEU A 140 -15.35 -26.06 13.37
C LEU A 140 -16.60 -26.36 14.22
N PRO A 141 -17.18 -27.56 14.14
CA PRO A 141 -18.51 -27.85 14.72
C PRO A 141 -18.56 -27.78 16.25
N SER A 142 -17.44 -27.99 16.95
CA SER A 142 -17.35 -27.87 18.41
C SER A 142 -17.59 -26.45 18.93
N THR A 143 -17.56 -25.45 18.03
CA THR A 143 -17.89 -24.05 18.32
C THR A 143 -19.39 -23.75 18.21
N GLY A 144 -20.21 -24.72 17.76
CA GLY A 144 -21.66 -24.63 17.71
C GLY A 144 -22.21 -23.77 16.57
N GLY A 145 -23.48 -23.36 16.69
CA GLY A 145 -24.14 -22.42 15.78
C GLY A 145 -24.15 -22.83 14.30
N ASP A 146 -23.99 -21.84 13.44
CA ASP A 146 -23.93 -22.00 12.00
C ASP A 146 -22.76 -22.87 11.52
N ALA A 147 -21.61 -22.82 12.22
CA ALA A 147 -20.45 -23.64 11.90
C ALA A 147 -20.78 -25.14 12.05
N LYS A 148 -21.46 -25.54 13.13
CA LYS A 148 -21.95 -26.91 13.29
C LYS A 148 -22.96 -27.28 12.19
N LYS A 149 -23.90 -26.39 11.90
CA LYS A 149 -24.90 -26.64 10.85
C LYS A 149 -24.24 -26.86 9.48
N ALA A 150 -23.30 -26.00 9.09
CA ALA A 150 -22.55 -26.13 7.84
C ALA A 150 -21.74 -27.43 7.80
N PHE A 151 -21.12 -27.81 8.93
CA PHE A 151 -20.41 -29.08 9.05
C PHE A 151 -21.31 -30.29 8.80
N ASP A 152 -22.47 -30.34 9.46
CA ASP A 152 -23.42 -31.45 9.31
C ASP A 152 -23.88 -31.61 7.85
N GLU A 153 -24.12 -30.49 7.15
CA GLU A 153 -24.45 -30.48 5.72
C GLU A 153 -23.30 -30.97 4.83
N ILE A 154 -22.07 -30.49 5.09
CA ILE A 154 -20.87 -30.95 4.36
C ILE A 154 -20.65 -32.45 4.61
N MET A 155 -20.88 -32.94 5.83
CA MET A 155 -20.75 -34.37 6.14
C MET A 155 -21.85 -35.23 5.52
N ALA A 156 -23.06 -34.69 5.33
CA ALA A 156 -24.18 -35.39 4.73
C ALA A 156 -24.01 -35.59 3.22
N ASP A 157 -23.46 -34.61 2.51
CA ASP A 157 -23.23 -34.67 1.06
C ASP A 157 -21.82 -34.23 0.65
N PHE A 158 -20.81 -34.87 1.23
CA PHE A 158 -19.41 -34.45 1.06
C PHE A 158 -18.96 -34.45 -0.41
N GLN A 159 -19.32 -35.49 -1.17
CA GLN A 159 -18.92 -35.63 -2.57
C GLN A 159 -19.82 -34.83 -3.51
N GLY A 160 -21.14 -34.77 -3.25
CA GLY A 160 -22.08 -34.04 -4.12
C GLY A 160 -21.93 -32.53 -4.03
N LEU A 161 -21.49 -32.00 -2.88
CA LEU A 161 -21.21 -30.58 -2.72
C LEU A 161 -19.95 -30.11 -3.44
N GLY A 162 -18.99 -31.00 -3.71
CA GLY A 162 -17.78 -30.71 -4.49
C GLY A 162 -16.83 -29.67 -3.88
N LEU A 163 -17.00 -29.31 -2.60
CA LEU A 163 -16.22 -28.25 -1.94
C LEU A 163 -14.77 -28.65 -1.66
N HIS A 164 -14.51 -29.95 -1.52
CA HIS A 164 -13.19 -30.49 -1.22
C HIS A 164 -12.77 -31.43 -2.35
N ARG A 165 -11.62 -31.15 -2.94
CA ARG A 165 -11.04 -31.89 -4.06
C ARG A 165 -9.92 -32.82 -3.63
N ARG A 166 -9.27 -32.56 -2.49
CA ARG A 166 -8.06 -33.28 -2.07
C ARG A 166 -8.19 -33.86 -0.67
N VAL A 167 -8.77 -33.12 0.28
CA VAL A 167 -9.01 -33.65 1.62
C VAL A 167 -10.20 -34.60 1.64
N THR A 168 -10.12 -35.61 2.50
CA THR A 168 -11.15 -36.63 2.65
C THR A 168 -12.21 -36.23 3.66
N ARG A 169 -13.40 -36.84 3.56
CA ARG A 169 -14.47 -36.70 4.56
C ARG A 169 -13.99 -37.00 5.98
N ALA A 170 -13.14 -38.02 6.16
CA ALA A 170 -12.60 -38.38 7.47
C ALA A 170 -11.65 -37.31 8.04
N GLN A 171 -10.82 -36.70 7.19
CA GLN A 171 -9.92 -35.62 7.58
C GLN A 171 -10.69 -34.37 8.03
N VAL A 172 -11.72 -33.97 7.29
CA VAL A 172 -12.57 -32.84 7.68
C VAL A 172 -13.39 -33.20 8.93
N ALA A 173 -13.87 -34.44 9.05
CA ALA A 173 -14.60 -34.89 10.23
C ALA A 173 -13.75 -34.82 11.52
N ALA A 174 -12.43 -34.99 11.43
CA ALA A 174 -11.52 -34.88 12.57
C ALA A 174 -11.42 -33.46 13.17
N LEU A 175 -11.95 -32.44 12.49
CA LEU A 175 -12.09 -31.09 13.05
C LEU A 175 -13.17 -31.01 14.13
N ASP A 176 -14.02 -32.03 14.27
CA ASP A 176 -14.97 -32.17 15.38
C ASP A 176 -14.26 -32.65 16.66
N THR A 177 -13.34 -31.81 17.15
CA THR A 177 -12.65 -32.01 18.42
C THR A 177 -13.18 -30.99 19.44
N PRO A 178 -13.48 -31.40 20.70
CA PRO A 178 -13.82 -30.46 21.76
C PRO A 178 -12.71 -29.43 22.00
N ILE A 179 -13.09 -28.17 22.25
CA ILE A 179 -12.16 -27.07 22.55
C ILE A 179 -12.61 -26.40 23.84
N THR A 180 -11.89 -26.69 24.91
CA THR A 180 -12.11 -26.15 26.27
C THR A 180 -10.88 -25.41 26.80
N THR A 181 -9.70 -25.78 26.31
CA THR A 181 -8.41 -25.18 26.66
C THR A 181 -7.76 -24.48 25.46
N ARG A 182 -6.72 -23.68 25.74
CA ARG A 182 -5.93 -23.01 24.70
C ARG A 182 -5.11 -24.01 23.88
N GLU A 183 -4.55 -25.03 24.52
CA GLU A 183 -3.75 -26.07 23.87
C GLU A 183 -4.61 -26.85 22.86
N GLU A 184 -5.83 -27.24 23.24
CA GLU A 184 -6.78 -27.88 22.32
C GLU A 184 -7.14 -26.98 21.13
N ALA A 185 -7.25 -25.66 21.35
CA ALA A 185 -7.53 -24.71 20.27
C ALA A 185 -6.35 -24.55 19.30
N ASP A 186 -5.12 -24.49 19.82
CA ASP A 186 -3.89 -24.41 19.02
C ASP A 186 -3.71 -25.70 18.20
N ASP A 187 -3.92 -26.87 18.80
CA ASP A 187 -3.90 -28.17 18.13
C ASP A 187 -4.92 -28.28 16.98
N VAL A 188 -6.15 -27.78 17.18
CA VAL A 188 -7.17 -27.74 16.13
C VAL A 188 -6.76 -26.76 15.02
N ALA A 189 -6.20 -25.60 15.37
CA ALA A 189 -5.75 -24.61 14.39
C ALA A 189 -4.61 -25.13 13.50
N GLU A 190 -3.66 -25.87 14.07
CA GLU A 190 -2.59 -26.54 13.31
C GLU A 190 -3.15 -27.59 12.35
N ARG A 191 -4.00 -28.50 12.84
CA ARG A 191 -4.67 -29.51 11.98
C ARG A 191 -5.47 -28.87 10.87
N LEU A 192 -6.24 -27.83 11.18
CA LEU A 192 -7.03 -27.09 10.20
C LEU A 192 -6.14 -26.50 9.10
N LEU A 193 -5.04 -25.86 9.48
CA LEU A 193 -4.11 -25.24 8.54
C LEU A 193 -3.44 -26.28 7.62
N ASP A 194 -3.11 -27.46 8.16
CA ASP A 194 -2.60 -28.58 7.37
C ASP A 194 -3.63 -29.04 6.32
N LEU A 195 -4.90 -29.13 6.68
CA LEU A 195 -5.98 -29.49 5.74
C LEU A 195 -6.20 -28.41 4.68
N ILE A 196 -6.21 -27.14 5.06
CA ILE A 196 -6.30 -26.03 4.10
C ILE A 196 -5.09 -26.07 3.15
N THR A 197 -3.91 -26.30 3.68
CA THR A 197 -2.68 -26.40 2.88
C THR A 197 -2.74 -27.60 1.94
N GLU A 198 -3.19 -28.77 2.38
CA GLU A 198 -3.37 -29.95 1.54
C GLU A 198 -4.39 -29.71 0.41
N GLU A 199 -5.52 -29.11 0.76
CA GLU A 199 -6.59 -28.78 -0.17
C GLU A 199 -6.13 -27.81 -1.26
N LEU A 200 -5.33 -26.79 -0.90
CA LEU A 200 -4.88 -25.76 -1.83
C LEU A 200 -3.60 -26.12 -2.59
N SER A 201 -2.65 -26.82 -1.95
CA SER A 201 -1.31 -27.07 -2.50
C SER A 201 -1.14 -28.47 -3.12
N GLY A 202 -1.87 -29.48 -2.63
CA GLY A 202 -1.72 -30.88 -3.05
C GLY A 202 -0.59 -31.64 -2.39
N ARG A 203 -0.07 -31.15 -1.27
CA ARG A 203 0.86 -31.89 -0.41
C ARG A 203 0.12 -32.42 0.83
N ARG A 204 0.33 -33.69 1.15
CA ARG A 204 -0.19 -34.33 2.38
C ARG A 204 0.43 -33.72 3.65
N PRO A 205 -0.25 -33.78 4.81
CA PRO A 205 0.22 -33.20 6.08
C PRO A 205 1.49 -33.87 6.59
N VAL A 206 2.37 -33.09 7.22
CA VAL A 206 3.64 -33.56 7.83
C VAL A 206 3.38 -33.87 9.29
N THR A 207 3.56 -35.12 9.72
CA THR A 207 3.42 -35.51 11.13
C THR A 207 4.71 -35.25 11.92
N ALA A 208 4.55 -35.13 13.25
CA ALA A 208 5.54 -34.68 14.24
C ALA A 208 6.86 -35.49 14.35
N THR A 209 7.13 -36.44 13.45
CA THR A 209 8.32 -37.30 13.46
C THR A 209 9.41 -36.91 12.46
N ASP A 210 9.16 -35.97 11.54
CA ASP A 210 10.09 -35.65 10.44
C ASP A 210 10.93 -34.37 10.65
N ARG A 211 11.69 -34.30 11.75
CA ARG A 211 12.87 -33.40 11.77
C ARG A 211 14.15 -34.18 11.49
N PRO A 212 14.79 -33.95 10.33
CA PRO A 212 16.24 -34.02 10.30
C PRO A 212 16.93 -32.85 9.61
N LYS A 213 18.18 -32.66 10.07
CA LYS A 213 19.14 -31.58 9.82
C LYS A 213 19.45 -31.35 8.34
N GLY A 214 19.65 -30.08 7.98
CA GLY A 214 19.81 -29.63 6.60
C GLY A 214 21.09 -30.08 5.91
N PRO A 215 21.11 -30.00 4.56
CA PRO A 215 22.35 -29.81 3.81
C PRO A 215 22.28 -28.68 2.76
N ARG A 216 23.49 -28.30 2.33
CA ARG A 216 23.90 -27.14 1.52
C ARG A 216 23.24 -27.01 0.14
N GLN A 217 23.09 -25.75 -0.27
CA GLN A 217 22.61 -25.29 -1.58
C GLN A 217 23.46 -25.78 -2.77
N PRO A 218 22.85 -26.09 -3.92
CA PRO A 218 23.50 -26.02 -5.21
C PRO A 218 23.18 -24.69 -5.93
N LYS A 219 24.21 -24.08 -6.53
CA LYS A 219 24.10 -22.91 -7.42
C LYS A 219 23.70 -23.36 -8.84
N SER A 220 22.72 -22.70 -9.45
CA SER A 220 22.51 -22.64 -10.92
C SER A 220 21.49 -21.53 -11.21
N THR A 221 21.93 -20.28 -11.42
CA THR A 221 22.10 -19.61 -12.73
C THR A 221 20.81 -19.37 -13.53
N SER A 222 20.08 -18.31 -13.16
CA SER A 222 19.67 -17.30 -14.14
C SER A 222 19.90 -15.92 -13.51
N LYS A 223 20.88 -15.17 -14.03
CA LYS A 223 21.03 -13.76 -13.68
C LYS A 223 19.97 -13.01 -14.50
N THR A 224 18.75 -12.86 -13.98
CA THR A 224 17.82 -11.84 -14.48
C THR A 224 18.54 -10.50 -14.33
N LYS A 225 18.88 -9.88 -15.46
CA LYS A 225 19.52 -8.56 -15.46
C LYS A 225 18.62 -7.60 -14.65
N PRO A 226 19.18 -6.75 -13.78
CA PRO A 226 18.38 -5.79 -13.03
C PRO A 226 17.64 -4.89 -14.02
N GLU A 227 16.32 -4.83 -13.86
CA GLU A 227 15.40 -4.06 -14.67
C GLU A 227 15.75 -2.57 -14.57
N ARG A 228 15.80 -1.90 -15.71
CA ARG A 228 16.11 -0.46 -15.79
C ARG A 228 14.88 0.28 -16.27
N VAL A 229 14.56 1.37 -15.61
CA VAL A 229 13.46 2.25 -15.98
C VAL A 229 13.97 3.64 -16.31
N ASP A 230 13.18 4.42 -17.06
CA ASP A 230 13.54 5.78 -17.43
C ASP A 230 13.25 6.74 -16.27
N PHE A 231 12.08 6.59 -15.65
CA PHE A 231 11.60 7.43 -14.56
C PHE A 231 11.11 6.59 -13.38
N LEU A 232 11.53 7.00 -12.18
CA LEU A 232 10.88 6.67 -10.93
C LEU A 232 10.08 7.89 -10.48
N LEU A 233 8.76 7.80 -10.41
CA LEU A 233 7.88 8.85 -9.91
C LEU A 233 7.56 8.57 -8.45
N VAL A 234 7.83 9.50 -7.55
CA VAL A 234 7.63 9.35 -6.11
C VAL A 234 6.46 10.24 -5.69
N THR A 235 5.53 9.70 -4.90
CA THR A 235 4.37 10.45 -4.36
C THR A 235 4.28 10.21 -2.86
N ALA A 236 4.05 11.26 -2.07
CA ALA A 236 4.03 11.17 -0.61
C ALA A 236 2.68 10.70 -0.07
N LEU A 237 1.58 11.14 -0.70
CA LEU A 237 0.23 10.90 -0.23
C LEU A 237 -0.58 10.00 -1.20
N PRO A 238 -1.57 9.24 -0.69
CA PRO A 238 -2.46 8.45 -1.54
C PRO A 238 -3.17 9.26 -2.65
N GLU A 239 -3.60 10.48 -2.36
CA GLU A 239 -4.32 11.33 -3.32
C GLU A 239 -3.38 11.86 -4.42
N GLU A 240 -2.11 12.09 -4.10
CA GLU A 240 -1.07 12.43 -5.08
C GLU A 240 -0.79 11.23 -6.00
N ARG A 241 -0.66 10.04 -5.42
CA ARG A 241 -0.56 8.77 -6.16
C ARG A 241 -1.74 8.60 -7.09
N ASP A 242 -2.96 8.74 -6.58
CA ASP A 242 -4.18 8.47 -7.34
C ASP A 242 -4.34 9.47 -8.50
N ALA A 243 -4.04 10.75 -8.27
CA ALA A 243 -3.99 11.75 -9.34
C ALA A 243 -2.98 11.36 -10.43
N LEU A 244 -1.78 10.91 -10.04
CA LEU A 244 -0.75 10.48 -10.99
C LEU A 244 -1.14 9.22 -11.77
N LEU A 245 -1.67 8.19 -11.10
CA LEU A 245 -2.08 6.93 -11.72
C LEU A 245 -3.23 7.12 -12.72
N ARG A 246 -4.19 8.02 -12.45
CA ARG A 246 -5.25 8.37 -13.42
C ARG A 246 -4.70 8.89 -14.75
N ARG A 247 -3.49 9.46 -14.76
CA ARG A 247 -2.82 9.99 -15.96
C ARG A 247 -1.91 8.99 -16.67
N LEU A 248 -1.71 7.81 -16.09
CA LEU A 248 -0.87 6.75 -16.64
C LEU A 248 -1.74 5.57 -17.10
N PRO A 249 -2.42 5.68 -18.25
CA PRO A 249 -3.31 4.61 -18.72
C PRO A 249 -2.55 3.29 -18.90
N GLY A 250 -3.19 2.19 -18.50
CA GLY A 250 -2.57 0.85 -18.56
C GLY A 250 -1.47 0.62 -17.52
N PHE A 251 -1.43 1.41 -16.44
CA PHE A 251 -0.56 1.09 -15.31
C PHE A 251 -0.95 -0.26 -14.70
N GLU A 252 0.04 -0.99 -14.21
CA GLU A 252 -0.12 -2.26 -13.52
C GLU A 252 0.52 -2.16 -12.14
N ARG A 253 -0.12 -2.73 -11.13
CA ARG A 253 0.56 -2.95 -9.86
C ARG A 253 1.63 -4.03 -10.07
N VAL A 254 2.87 -3.71 -9.75
CA VAL A 254 3.99 -4.65 -9.87
C VAL A 254 3.81 -5.76 -8.84
N VAL A 255 3.97 -7.01 -9.29
CA VAL A 255 4.03 -8.18 -8.40
C VAL A 255 5.25 -8.03 -7.48
N PRO A 256 5.06 -8.00 -6.14
CA PRO A 256 6.18 -7.85 -5.20
C PRO A 256 7.20 -8.98 -5.34
N ARG A 257 8.49 -8.64 -5.23
CA ARG A 257 9.58 -9.60 -5.00
C ARG A 257 9.81 -9.74 -3.50
N LYS A 258 10.53 -10.80 -3.11
CA LYS A 258 10.83 -11.14 -1.72
C LYS A 258 11.47 -9.98 -0.92
N ASP A 259 12.24 -9.14 -1.59
CA ASP A 259 12.96 -7.99 -1.05
C ASP A 259 12.20 -6.66 -1.19
N ASP A 260 10.98 -6.67 -1.74
CA ASP A 260 10.15 -5.47 -1.79
C ASP A 260 9.48 -5.18 -0.46
N VAL A 261 9.83 -4.03 0.10
CA VAL A 261 9.13 -3.43 1.24
C VAL A 261 8.15 -2.32 0.80
N HIS A 262 8.14 -1.97 -0.49
CA HIS A 262 7.28 -0.93 -1.06
C HIS A 262 6.37 -1.50 -2.16
N VAL A 263 5.21 -0.87 -2.35
CA VAL A 263 4.36 -1.11 -3.52
C VAL A 263 4.87 -0.28 -4.68
N TYR A 264 4.92 -0.90 -5.85
CA TYR A 264 5.28 -0.21 -7.09
C TYR A 264 4.14 -0.35 -8.09
N PHE A 265 3.92 0.70 -8.88
CA PHE A 265 3.11 0.61 -10.09
C PHE A 265 4.02 0.81 -11.28
N ARG A 266 3.79 0.09 -12.37
CA ARG A 266 4.55 0.21 -13.60
C ARG A 266 3.63 0.71 -14.70
N ALA A 267 4.12 1.61 -15.51
CA ALA A 267 3.42 2.08 -16.69
C ALA A 267 4.39 2.26 -17.86
N THR A 268 3.86 2.20 -19.06
CA THR A 268 4.55 2.61 -20.28
C THR A 268 3.90 3.89 -20.79
N LEU A 269 4.66 4.97 -20.91
CA LEU A 269 4.15 6.26 -21.34
C LEU A 269 4.65 6.60 -22.75
N PRO A 270 3.81 6.51 -23.80
CA PRO A 270 4.18 6.95 -25.14
C PRO A 270 4.40 8.47 -25.16
N VAL A 271 5.37 8.92 -25.95
CA VAL A 271 5.60 10.35 -26.21
C VAL A 271 4.73 10.85 -27.36
N THR A 272 4.42 12.15 -27.37
CA THR A 272 3.47 12.76 -28.32
C THR A 272 3.96 12.73 -29.77
N ASP A 273 5.28 12.78 -29.99
CA ASP A 273 5.88 12.72 -31.33
C ASP A 273 5.88 11.31 -31.96
N GLY A 274 5.38 10.30 -31.23
CA GLY A 274 5.30 8.90 -31.68
C GLY A 274 6.66 8.18 -31.75
N SER A 275 7.75 8.82 -31.34
CA SER A 275 9.11 8.26 -31.48
C SER A 275 9.40 7.10 -30.53
N GLY A 276 8.59 6.92 -29.48
CA GLY A 276 8.76 5.82 -28.54
C GLY A 276 7.92 5.94 -27.28
N SER A 277 8.38 5.28 -26.22
CA SER A 277 7.73 5.30 -24.90
C SER A 277 8.73 5.18 -23.76
N TYR A 278 8.39 5.76 -22.62
CA TYR A 278 9.16 5.63 -21.39
C TYR A 278 8.65 4.52 -20.51
N ARG A 279 9.59 3.82 -19.86
CA ARG A 279 9.28 2.91 -18.75
C ARG A 279 9.24 3.69 -17.45
N ILE A 280 8.09 3.67 -16.81
CA ILE A 280 7.82 4.40 -15.58
C ILE A 280 7.54 3.41 -14.46
N VAL A 281 8.11 3.69 -13.29
CA VAL A 281 7.67 3.10 -12.02
C VAL A 281 7.19 4.22 -11.11
N VAL A 282 6.03 4.04 -10.49
CA VAL A 282 5.51 4.90 -9.43
C VAL A 282 5.77 4.25 -8.07
N LEU A 283 6.35 5.00 -7.15
CA LEU A 283 6.60 4.66 -5.76
C LEU A 283 5.77 5.58 -4.85
N PRO A 284 4.67 5.08 -4.28
CA PRO A 284 4.01 5.72 -3.15
C PRO A 284 4.84 5.53 -1.89
N LEU A 285 5.08 6.60 -1.15
CA LEU A 285 5.75 6.54 0.15
C LEU A 285 4.82 5.94 1.21
N LEU A 286 5.43 5.35 2.25
CA LEU A 286 4.71 4.82 3.42
C LEU A 286 4.17 5.91 4.36
N GLY A 287 4.60 7.15 4.17
CA GLY A 287 4.37 8.26 5.09
C GLY A 287 5.17 9.50 4.66
N MET A 288 4.88 10.62 5.31
CA MET A 288 5.53 11.91 5.04
C MET A 288 6.93 11.98 5.66
N GLY A 289 7.70 12.97 5.26
CA GLY A 289 8.99 13.30 5.85
C GLY A 289 10.20 12.72 5.10
N ARG A 290 11.34 13.40 5.27
CA ARG A 290 12.57 13.17 4.51
C ARG A 290 13.17 11.80 4.76
N VAL A 291 13.11 11.28 5.99
CA VAL A 291 13.70 9.96 6.34
C VAL A 291 12.99 8.84 5.60
N ASN A 292 11.65 8.88 5.59
CA ASN A 292 10.86 7.89 4.87
C ASN A 292 11.07 8.02 3.35
N ALA A 293 11.05 9.26 2.84
CA ALA A 293 11.30 9.54 1.44
C ALA A 293 12.69 9.06 0.98
N ALA A 294 13.73 9.29 1.78
CA ALA A 294 15.10 8.88 1.49
C ALA A 294 15.25 7.35 1.46
N THR A 295 14.74 6.68 2.50
CA THR A 295 14.85 5.22 2.62
C THR A 295 14.12 4.53 1.46
N ALA A 296 12.88 4.94 1.20
CA ALA A 296 12.07 4.34 0.14
C ALA A 296 12.64 4.59 -1.26
N THR A 297 13.07 5.82 -1.52
CA THR A 297 13.70 6.16 -2.80
C THR A 297 15.02 5.41 -2.97
N GLY A 298 15.83 5.27 -1.92
CA GLY A 298 17.09 4.53 -1.97
C GLY A 298 16.91 3.07 -2.37
N GLU A 299 15.94 2.38 -1.76
CA GLU A 299 15.60 1.00 -2.12
C GLU A 299 15.06 0.89 -3.55
N ALA A 300 14.18 1.82 -3.95
CA ALA A 300 13.67 1.86 -5.32
C ALA A 300 14.77 2.13 -6.36
N ILE A 301 15.78 2.96 -6.05
CA ILE A 301 16.92 3.20 -6.92
C ILE A 301 17.76 1.93 -7.08
N LYS A 302 18.02 1.19 -5.99
CA LYS A 302 18.76 -0.09 -6.04
C LYS A 302 18.03 -1.10 -6.92
N ARG A 303 16.72 -1.19 -6.76
CA ARG A 303 15.85 -2.13 -7.47
C ARG A 303 15.68 -1.81 -8.96
N TRP A 304 15.24 -0.60 -9.27
CA TRP A 304 14.77 -0.21 -10.60
C TRP A 304 15.81 0.53 -11.44
N ARG A 305 16.91 0.94 -10.82
CA ARG A 305 18.04 1.65 -11.44
C ARG A 305 17.57 2.76 -12.40
N PRO A 306 16.67 3.67 -11.96
CA PRO A 306 16.10 4.70 -12.80
C PRO A 306 17.19 5.64 -13.33
N ARG A 307 16.88 6.39 -14.39
CA ARG A 307 17.73 7.50 -14.84
C ARG A 307 17.37 8.81 -14.15
N HIS A 308 16.09 9.00 -13.89
CA HIS A 308 15.58 10.18 -13.19
C HIS A 308 14.60 9.76 -12.11
N VAL A 309 14.62 10.48 -11.00
CA VAL A 309 13.63 10.38 -9.93
C VAL A 309 12.86 11.69 -9.88
N VAL A 310 11.54 11.63 -10.02
CA VAL A 310 10.67 12.82 -10.01
C VAL A 310 9.72 12.72 -8.82
N LEU A 311 9.82 13.68 -7.90
CA LEU A 311 8.87 13.82 -6.80
C LEU A 311 7.67 14.63 -7.27
N VAL A 312 6.48 14.05 -7.17
CA VAL A 312 5.22 14.64 -7.64
C VAL A 312 4.26 14.70 -6.46
N GLY A 313 3.66 15.86 -6.22
CA GLY A 313 2.68 15.99 -5.15
C GLY A 313 2.25 17.42 -4.89
N ILE A 314 1.90 17.74 -3.63
CA ILE A 314 1.49 19.08 -3.21
C ILE A 314 2.54 19.77 -2.33
N ALA A 315 2.45 21.09 -2.21
CA ALA A 315 3.31 21.91 -1.36
C ALA A 315 2.56 23.15 -0.86
N GLY A 316 3.12 23.76 0.19
CA GLY A 316 2.77 25.12 0.59
C GLY A 316 3.46 26.13 -0.33
N GLY A 317 2.71 27.09 -0.85
CA GLY A 317 3.21 28.18 -1.69
C GLY A 317 3.59 29.42 -0.90
N VAL A 318 4.54 30.22 -1.39
CA VAL A 318 4.93 31.49 -0.75
C VAL A 318 4.23 32.67 -1.41
N ALA A 319 3.20 33.21 -0.76
CA ALA A 319 2.37 34.29 -1.31
C ALA A 319 3.17 35.55 -1.68
N ALA A 320 4.23 35.87 -0.91
CA ALA A 320 5.14 36.99 -1.19
C ALA A 320 5.90 36.86 -2.53
N ARG A 321 5.88 35.67 -3.15
CA ARG A 321 6.40 35.41 -4.50
C ARG A 321 5.31 35.33 -5.55
N SER A 322 4.13 35.88 -5.26
CA SER A 322 2.94 35.87 -6.12
C SER A 322 2.41 34.46 -6.43
N VAL A 323 2.72 33.49 -5.55
CA VAL A 323 2.20 32.13 -5.62
C VAL A 323 0.77 32.11 -5.07
N SER A 324 -0.15 31.52 -5.83
CA SER A 324 -1.55 31.37 -5.46
C SER A 324 -1.94 29.90 -5.26
N LEU A 325 -3.02 29.66 -4.51
CA LEU A 325 -3.61 28.32 -4.39
C LEU A 325 -3.93 27.73 -5.78
N GLY A 326 -3.59 26.46 -5.96
CA GLY A 326 -3.76 25.74 -7.23
C GLY A 326 -2.73 26.10 -8.31
N ASP A 327 -1.73 26.95 -8.03
CA ASP A 327 -0.60 27.12 -8.94
C ASP A 327 0.34 25.90 -8.92
N LEU A 328 1.32 25.89 -9.83
CA LEU A 328 2.32 24.85 -9.96
C LEU A 328 3.70 25.38 -9.59
N LEU A 329 4.44 24.64 -8.76
CA LEU A 329 5.81 24.91 -8.40
C LEU A 329 6.74 23.90 -9.06
N ILE A 330 7.81 24.40 -9.66
CA ILE A 330 8.87 23.59 -10.27
C ILE A 330 10.18 23.97 -9.58
N SER A 331 10.81 22.98 -8.93
CA SER A 331 12.04 23.24 -8.21
C SER A 331 13.21 23.45 -9.17
N GLU A 332 13.89 24.58 -9.07
CA GLU A 332 15.26 24.72 -9.60
C GLU A 332 16.25 23.96 -8.69
N GLN A 333 16.02 24.08 -7.38
CA GLN A 333 16.78 23.41 -6.34
C GLN A 333 15.92 23.24 -5.09
N VAL A 334 16.29 22.26 -4.27
CA VAL A 334 15.69 22.01 -2.96
C VAL A 334 16.68 22.43 -1.89
N VAL A 335 16.20 23.17 -0.90
CA VAL A 335 17.01 23.67 0.23
C VAL A 335 16.52 23.00 1.52
N ASP A 336 17.34 22.11 2.07
CA ASP A 336 17.05 21.37 3.30
C ASP A 336 17.34 22.24 4.53
N TYR A 337 16.34 22.43 5.39
CA TYR A 337 16.47 23.23 6.60
C TYR A 337 16.54 22.42 7.89
N GLU A 338 16.55 21.09 7.84
CA GLU A 338 16.35 20.27 9.04
C GLU A 338 17.61 20.13 9.90
N LEU A 339 18.81 20.20 9.31
CA LEU A 339 20.05 20.17 10.08
C LEU A 339 20.28 21.54 10.75
N GLN A 340 20.19 21.58 12.08
CA GLN A 340 20.23 22.84 12.84
C GLN A 340 21.12 22.72 14.08
N LYS A 341 21.71 23.85 14.50
CA LYS A 341 22.33 24.01 15.81
C LYS A 341 21.46 24.95 16.64
N LEU A 342 21.05 24.49 17.82
CA LEU A 342 20.30 25.29 18.78
C LEU A 342 21.27 25.99 19.73
N THR A 343 21.12 27.31 19.86
CA THR A 343 21.94 28.16 20.74
C THR A 343 21.05 29.06 21.59
N GLU A 344 21.59 29.70 22.63
CA GLU A 344 20.87 30.70 23.41
C GLU A 344 20.47 31.92 22.57
N GLN A 345 21.22 32.20 21.50
CA GLN A 345 21.00 33.31 20.58
C GLN A 345 19.99 32.96 19.48
N GLY A 346 19.58 31.70 19.36
CA GLY A 346 18.58 31.23 18.39
C GLY A 346 18.98 29.98 17.61
N ILE A 347 18.25 29.74 16.52
CA ILE A 347 18.42 28.57 15.64
C ILE A 347 19.36 28.93 14.49
N GLU A 348 20.44 28.17 14.34
CA GLU A 348 21.35 28.26 13.20
C GLU A 348 21.10 27.09 12.24
N VAL A 349 20.49 27.35 11.09
CA VAL A 349 20.22 26.34 10.05
C VAL A 349 21.47 26.06 9.22
N ARG A 350 21.83 24.79 9.07
CA ARG A 350 22.91 24.31 8.19
C ARG A 350 22.31 23.79 6.89
N TRP A 351 22.09 24.70 5.96
CA TRP A 351 21.46 24.42 4.68
C TRP A 351 22.23 23.40 3.85
N SER A 352 21.52 22.38 3.35
CA SER A 352 21.99 21.52 2.26
C SER A 352 21.19 21.85 0.99
N VAL A 353 21.86 21.88 -0.16
CA VAL A 353 21.23 22.26 -1.44
C VAL A 353 21.32 21.11 -2.42
N HIS A 354 20.18 20.70 -2.94
CA HIS A 354 20.07 19.65 -3.95
C HIS A 354 19.55 20.25 -5.26
N LYS A 355 20.35 20.17 -6.33
CA LYS A 355 19.99 20.73 -7.64
C LYS A 355 19.05 19.80 -8.41
N ALA A 356 18.12 20.39 -9.14
CA ALA A 356 17.27 19.67 -10.08
C ALA A 356 18.05 19.19 -11.33
N SER A 357 17.51 18.18 -12.02
CA SER A 357 17.97 17.73 -13.33
C SER A 357 17.96 18.91 -14.29
N ARG A 358 19.12 19.26 -14.83
CA ARG A 358 19.24 20.36 -15.77
C ARG A 358 18.41 20.13 -17.03
N ARG A 359 18.27 18.87 -17.47
CA ARG A 359 17.52 18.52 -18.67
C ARG A 359 16.01 18.62 -18.44
N LEU A 360 15.51 18.07 -17.33
CA LEU A 360 14.08 18.18 -17.00
C LEU A 360 13.70 19.63 -16.67
N TYR A 361 14.58 20.37 -15.99
CA TYR A 361 14.36 21.79 -15.73
C TYR A 361 14.32 22.62 -17.03
N ALA A 362 15.26 22.40 -17.95
CA ALA A 362 15.23 23.05 -19.26
C ALA A 362 13.97 22.71 -20.07
N ALA A 363 13.51 21.45 -20.04
CA ALA A 363 12.27 21.06 -20.67
C ALA A 363 11.05 21.73 -20.01
N ALA A 364 11.02 21.81 -18.68
CA ALA A 364 9.96 22.46 -17.92
C ALA A 364 9.84 23.96 -18.22
N LEU A 365 10.97 24.64 -18.40
CA LEU A 365 11.02 26.05 -18.83
C LEU A 365 10.43 26.28 -20.23
N ASN A 366 10.42 25.25 -21.07
CA ASN A 366 10.07 25.35 -22.48
C ASN A 366 8.87 24.46 -22.84
N VAL A 367 7.97 24.20 -21.88
CA VAL A 367 6.69 23.55 -22.20
C VAL A 367 5.86 24.50 -23.05
N LEU A 368 5.59 24.11 -24.28
CA LEU A 368 4.82 24.90 -25.24
C LEU A 368 3.33 24.60 -25.14
N GLY A 369 2.52 25.65 -25.18
CA GLY A 369 1.06 25.56 -25.19
C GLY A 369 0.44 25.29 -23.82
N ASP A 370 -0.85 24.99 -23.86
CA ASP A 370 -1.75 24.87 -22.70
C ASP A 370 -2.35 23.45 -22.58
N ALA A 371 -1.75 22.47 -23.24
CA ALA A 371 -2.23 21.08 -23.24
C ALA A 371 -2.36 20.52 -21.81
N TRP A 372 -1.39 20.84 -20.94
CA TRP A 372 -1.40 20.37 -19.56
C TRP A 372 -2.55 20.96 -18.74
N THR A 373 -2.90 22.24 -18.92
CA THR A 373 -4.04 22.85 -18.23
C THR A 373 -5.39 22.40 -18.80
N LYS A 374 -5.48 22.21 -20.12
CA LYS A 374 -6.67 21.67 -20.80
C LYS A 374 -6.97 20.22 -20.41
N SER A 375 -5.95 19.47 -20.04
CA SER A 375 -6.09 18.06 -19.65
C SER A 375 -6.60 17.87 -18.22
N LEU A 376 -6.70 18.91 -17.38
CA LEU A 376 -7.09 18.82 -15.98
C LEU A 376 -8.55 18.36 -15.83
N SER A 377 -8.79 17.24 -15.16
CA SER A 377 -10.14 16.69 -14.95
C SER A 377 -10.82 17.20 -13.67
N VAL A 378 -10.06 17.77 -12.75
CA VAL A 378 -10.59 18.38 -11.52
C VAL A 378 -10.77 19.88 -11.77
N PRO A 379 -11.97 20.46 -11.58
CA PRO A 379 -12.18 21.88 -11.77
C PRO A 379 -11.41 22.68 -10.71
N ARG A 380 -10.86 23.84 -11.12
CA ARG A 380 -10.22 24.77 -10.18
C ARG A 380 -11.28 25.32 -9.22
N PRO A 381 -11.06 25.28 -7.90
CA PRO A 381 -11.89 26.05 -6.97
C PRO A 381 -11.66 27.54 -7.22
N GLY A 382 -12.64 28.23 -7.79
CA GLY A 382 -12.52 29.65 -8.16
C GLY A 382 -12.00 29.89 -9.57
N GLU A 383 -11.71 31.15 -9.88
CA GLU A 383 -11.44 31.60 -11.25
C GLU A 383 -9.96 31.50 -11.66
N GLY A 384 -9.73 31.50 -12.97
CA GLY A 384 -8.40 31.56 -13.58
C GLY A 384 -7.75 30.21 -13.89
N ALA A 385 -6.54 30.28 -14.42
CA ALA A 385 -5.71 29.13 -14.80
C ALA A 385 -4.47 29.03 -13.88
N PRO A 386 -3.94 27.81 -13.66
CA PRO A 386 -2.76 27.64 -12.82
C PRO A 386 -1.53 28.25 -13.49
N ARG A 387 -0.75 29.00 -12.70
CA ARG A 387 0.53 29.55 -13.16
C ARG A 387 1.69 28.68 -12.72
N ILE A 388 2.75 28.68 -13.51
CA ILE A 388 4.00 27.98 -13.19
C ILE A 388 4.93 28.95 -12.49
N HIS A 389 5.47 28.54 -11.34
CA HIS A 389 6.50 29.23 -10.59
C HIS A 389 7.76 28.39 -10.54
N LEU A 390 8.90 29.01 -10.81
CA LEU A 390 10.20 28.36 -10.86
C LEU A 390 11.11 28.99 -9.81
N GLY A 391 11.77 28.16 -9.01
CA GLY A 391 12.65 28.65 -7.96
C GLY A 391 13.01 27.62 -6.90
N PRO A 392 13.72 28.04 -5.85
CA PRO A 392 14.04 27.16 -4.73
C PRO A 392 12.81 26.82 -3.90
N ILE A 393 12.75 25.57 -3.42
CA ILE A 393 11.72 25.07 -2.51
C ILE A 393 12.39 24.51 -1.25
N ALA A 394 11.86 24.87 -0.09
CA ALA A 394 12.36 24.44 1.20
C ALA A 394 11.81 23.05 1.55
N SER A 395 12.64 22.19 2.15
CA SER A 395 12.25 20.83 2.54
C SER A 395 12.68 20.54 3.97
N GLY A 396 11.76 20.00 4.78
CA GLY A 396 12.04 19.60 6.16
C GLY A 396 10.87 18.86 6.79
N ASP A 397 11.03 18.35 8.01
CA ASP A 397 10.11 17.36 8.57
C ASP A 397 8.90 17.99 9.30
N LYS A 398 8.67 19.29 9.10
CA LYS A 398 7.66 20.10 9.81
C LYS A 398 6.59 20.57 8.84
N VAL A 399 5.32 20.40 9.22
CA VAL A 399 4.21 21.07 8.54
C VAL A 399 4.28 22.56 8.90
N VAL A 400 4.68 23.40 7.96
CA VAL A 400 4.69 24.86 8.14
C VAL A 400 3.26 25.40 7.94
N ALA A 401 2.76 26.10 8.97
CA ALA A 401 1.44 26.74 9.01
C ALA A 401 1.52 28.12 9.67
N VAL A 402 2.65 28.81 9.50
CA VAL A 402 2.93 30.13 10.08
C VAL A 402 3.89 30.91 9.19
N GLU A 403 3.43 32.06 8.69
CA GLU A 403 4.16 32.88 7.69
C GLU A 403 5.53 33.36 8.21
N ARG A 404 5.69 33.52 9.52
CA ARG A 404 6.96 33.94 10.13
C ARG A 404 8.12 33.00 9.76
N VAL A 405 7.88 31.69 9.75
CA VAL A 405 8.91 30.70 9.40
C VAL A 405 9.33 30.84 7.94
N LEU A 406 8.38 31.06 7.02
CA LEU A 406 8.68 31.32 5.61
C LEU A 406 9.45 32.63 5.42
N THR A 407 9.13 33.65 6.23
CA THR A 407 9.85 34.92 6.23
C THR A 407 11.32 34.74 6.64
N GLU A 408 11.59 33.97 7.70
CA GLU A 408 12.95 33.63 8.12
C GLU A 408 13.72 32.88 7.04
N TYR A 409 13.10 31.89 6.39
CA TYR A 409 13.73 31.16 5.29
C TYR A 409 14.00 32.07 4.09
N ARG A 410 13.11 33.02 3.79
CA ARG A 410 13.28 34.00 2.72
C ARG A 410 14.40 35.01 2.97
N ASN A 411 14.74 35.31 4.22
CA ASN A 411 15.89 36.16 4.52
C ASN A 411 17.21 35.53 4.05
N VAL A 412 17.28 34.21 3.99
CA VAL A 412 18.41 33.45 3.44
C VAL A 412 18.20 33.12 1.96
N TRP A 413 16.96 32.80 1.58
CA TRP A 413 16.55 32.40 0.23
C TRP A 413 15.49 33.36 -0.34
N PRO A 414 15.85 34.57 -0.81
CA PRO A 414 14.87 35.59 -1.22
C PRO A 414 13.91 35.16 -2.33
N THR A 415 14.32 34.17 -3.13
CA THR A 415 13.56 33.61 -4.25
C THR A 415 12.74 32.37 -3.89
N LEU A 416 12.65 31.98 -2.61
CA LEU A 416 11.91 30.80 -2.15
C LEU A 416 10.43 30.85 -2.55
N ILE A 417 9.97 29.87 -3.32
CA ILE A 417 8.60 29.81 -3.86
C ILE A 417 7.66 28.87 -3.09
N GLY A 418 8.20 27.98 -2.25
CA GLY A 418 7.39 27.01 -1.52
C GLY A 418 8.13 26.22 -0.46
N VAL A 419 7.36 25.39 0.26
CA VAL A 419 7.84 24.46 1.29
C VAL A 419 7.11 23.12 1.22
N GLU A 420 7.82 22.01 1.44
CA GLU A 420 7.29 20.65 1.48
C GLU A 420 8.12 19.75 2.42
N MET A 421 7.84 18.43 2.47
CA MET A 421 8.37 17.55 3.51
C MET A 421 9.23 16.35 3.03
N GLU A 422 9.40 16.12 1.73
CA GLU A 422 10.04 14.88 1.23
C GLU A 422 11.28 15.11 0.36
N ALA A 423 11.36 16.24 -0.34
CA ALA A 423 12.27 16.44 -1.46
C ALA A 423 13.75 16.32 -1.10
N ALA A 424 14.16 16.86 0.05
CA ALA A 424 15.54 16.73 0.49
C ALA A 424 15.91 15.26 0.78
N GLY A 425 14.96 14.46 1.25
CA GLY A 425 15.14 13.02 1.43
C GLY A 425 15.30 12.28 0.10
N VAL A 426 14.37 12.50 -0.84
CA VAL A 426 14.43 11.91 -2.20
C VAL A 426 15.73 12.30 -2.91
N ALA A 427 16.10 13.57 -2.86
CA ALA A 427 17.31 14.08 -3.50
C ALA A 427 18.59 13.57 -2.83
N SER A 428 18.61 13.42 -1.51
CA SER A 428 19.72 12.80 -0.78
C SER A 428 19.90 11.34 -1.16
N ALA A 429 18.82 10.57 -1.33
CA ALA A 429 18.88 9.19 -1.80
C ALA A 429 19.43 9.10 -3.24
N CYS A 430 19.04 10.03 -4.11
CA CYS A 430 19.60 10.14 -5.46
C CYS A 430 21.10 10.41 -5.42
N PHE A 431 21.53 11.40 -4.63
CA PHE A 431 22.93 11.77 -4.48
C PHE A 431 23.80 10.63 -3.91
N ALA A 432 23.28 9.92 -2.91
CA ALA A 432 23.99 8.81 -2.27
C ALA A 432 24.08 7.54 -3.15
N ALA A 433 23.25 7.41 -4.18
CA ALA A 433 23.24 6.23 -5.03
C ALA A 433 24.47 6.16 -5.95
N ALA A 434 25.06 4.97 -6.12
CA ALA A 434 26.27 4.79 -6.93
C ALA A 434 26.15 5.24 -8.41
N ARG A 435 24.93 5.27 -8.96
CA ARG A 435 24.67 5.74 -10.35
C ARG A 435 24.13 7.17 -10.41
N GLN A 436 23.81 7.77 -9.26
CA GLN A 436 23.25 9.11 -9.10
C GLN A 436 22.18 9.45 -10.15
N PRO A 437 20.99 8.84 -10.09
CA PRO A 437 19.89 9.26 -10.96
C PRO A 437 19.60 10.74 -10.72
N GLU A 438 19.27 11.47 -11.78
CA GLU A 438 19.00 12.91 -11.64
C GLU A 438 17.66 13.13 -10.93
N PHE A 439 17.62 14.10 -10.02
CA PHE A 439 16.44 14.41 -9.23
C PHE A 439 15.63 15.55 -9.86
N PHE A 440 14.30 15.49 -9.79
CA PHE A 440 13.40 16.59 -10.18
C PHE A 440 12.17 16.62 -9.27
N MET A 441 11.51 17.77 -9.16
CA MET A 441 10.28 17.87 -8.38
C MET A 441 9.26 18.81 -9.03
N VAL A 442 8.00 18.38 -8.99
CA VAL A 442 6.83 19.12 -9.46
C VAL A 442 5.79 19.10 -8.33
N ARG A 443 5.35 20.28 -7.86
CA ARG A 443 4.38 20.39 -6.77
C ARG A 443 3.19 21.29 -7.13
N GLY A 444 1.98 20.87 -6.82
CA GLY A 444 0.80 21.74 -6.86
C GLY A 444 0.63 22.48 -5.54
N VAL A 445 0.18 23.74 -5.58
CA VAL A 445 0.01 24.54 -4.36
C VAL A 445 -1.33 24.20 -3.69
N SER A 446 -1.28 23.44 -2.60
CA SER A 446 -2.48 23.09 -1.82
C SER A 446 -2.86 24.15 -0.80
N ASP A 447 -1.86 24.82 -0.22
CA ASP A 447 -1.99 25.84 0.81
C ASP A 447 -0.89 26.90 0.65
N LEU A 448 -0.92 27.96 1.46
CA LEU A 448 0.11 29.02 1.43
C LEU A 448 1.06 28.96 2.63
N ALA A 449 1.10 27.82 3.35
CA ALA A 449 1.92 27.60 4.55
C ALA A 449 1.80 28.72 5.62
N ASP A 450 0.63 29.34 5.67
CA ASP A 450 0.23 30.40 6.60
C ASP A 450 -0.81 29.87 7.60
N GLU A 451 -1.34 30.78 8.43
CA GLU A 451 -2.32 30.44 9.47
C GLU A 451 -3.68 29.99 8.89
N ASN A 452 -3.93 30.19 7.59
CA ASN A 452 -5.19 29.85 6.92
C ASN A 452 -5.20 28.40 6.38
N LYS A 453 -4.14 27.61 6.62
CA LYS A 453 -3.97 26.26 6.07
C LYS A 453 -5.16 25.32 6.30
N ASN A 454 -5.81 25.39 7.46
CA ASN A 454 -6.91 24.47 7.83
C ASN A 454 -8.31 25.07 7.57
N THR A 455 -8.42 25.97 6.59
CA THR A 455 -9.72 26.56 6.24
C THR A 455 -10.43 25.73 5.16
N PRO A 456 -11.78 25.67 5.14
CA PRO A 456 -12.53 24.92 4.12
C PRO A 456 -12.21 25.32 2.68
N ARG A 457 -11.84 26.60 2.47
CA ARG A 457 -11.39 27.10 1.16
C ARG A 457 -10.11 26.40 0.72
N VAL A 458 -9.14 26.24 1.61
CA VAL A 458 -7.83 25.63 1.33
C VAL A 458 -7.99 24.12 1.11
N ASP A 459 -8.83 23.46 1.91
CA ASP A 459 -9.12 22.02 1.74
C ASP A 459 -9.66 21.70 0.33
N GLY A 460 -10.49 22.58 -0.23
CA GLY A 460 -11.01 22.44 -1.59
C GLY A 460 -9.94 22.42 -2.68
N PHE A 461 -8.78 23.04 -2.45
CA PHE A 461 -7.68 23.08 -3.43
C PHE A 461 -6.80 21.85 -3.44
N ARG A 462 -6.81 21.01 -2.40
CA ARG A 462 -5.90 19.87 -2.27
C ARG A 462 -6.00 18.90 -3.45
N SER A 463 -7.22 18.48 -3.79
CA SER A 463 -7.47 17.57 -4.93
C SER A 463 -7.07 18.20 -6.27
N TYR A 464 -7.35 19.50 -6.44
CA TYR A 464 -6.96 20.24 -7.63
C TYR A 464 -5.42 20.39 -7.76
N ALA A 465 -4.73 20.65 -6.66
CA ALA A 465 -3.27 20.74 -6.61
C ALA A 465 -2.60 19.40 -6.98
N CYS A 466 -3.12 18.27 -6.48
CA CYS A 466 -2.67 16.95 -6.91
C CYS A 466 -2.85 16.76 -8.42
N GLU A 467 -4.01 17.15 -8.96
CA GLU A 467 -4.32 17.03 -10.39
C GLU A 467 -3.39 17.89 -11.25
N VAL A 468 -3.11 19.11 -10.82
CA VAL A 468 -2.19 20.05 -11.47
C VAL A 468 -0.77 19.47 -11.54
N ALA A 469 -0.26 18.95 -10.42
CA ALA A 469 1.08 18.36 -10.36
C ALA A 469 1.20 17.10 -11.24
N ALA A 470 0.22 16.20 -11.15
CA ALA A 470 0.16 14.97 -11.94
C ALA A 470 0.02 15.25 -13.44
N GLY A 471 -0.92 16.11 -13.81
CA GLY A 471 -1.19 16.49 -15.19
C GLY A 471 0.02 17.13 -15.86
N TYR A 472 0.63 18.11 -15.20
CA TYR A 472 1.86 18.74 -15.72
C TYR A 472 3.01 17.73 -15.86
N THR A 473 3.22 16.88 -14.86
CA THR A 473 4.31 15.89 -14.90
C THR A 473 4.16 14.96 -16.09
N VAL A 474 2.96 14.40 -16.31
CA VAL A 474 2.74 13.47 -17.44
C VAL A 474 2.90 14.16 -18.79
N GLU A 475 2.42 15.39 -18.94
CA GLU A 475 2.61 16.16 -20.18
C GLU A 475 4.07 16.54 -20.42
N LEU A 476 4.80 16.92 -19.36
CA LEU A 476 6.24 17.15 -19.44
C LEU A 476 6.96 15.90 -19.93
N LEU A 477 6.61 14.72 -19.43
CA LEU A 477 7.21 13.47 -19.90
C LEU A 477 6.79 13.16 -21.35
N ARG A 478 5.54 13.34 -21.73
CA ARG A 478 5.07 13.12 -23.11
C ARG A 478 5.76 14.02 -24.15
N SER A 479 6.28 15.17 -23.74
CA SER A 479 7.06 16.07 -24.62
C SER A 479 8.44 15.54 -25.02
N HIS A 480 8.77 14.30 -24.65
CA HIS A 480 10.05 13.65 -24.98
C HIS A 480 11.28 14.41 -24.42
N PRO A 481 11.34 14.72 -23.11
CA PRO A 481 12.40 15.57 -22.55
C PRO A 481 13.77 14.88 -22.48
N ILE A 482 13.84 13.55 -22.57
CA ILE A 482 15.09 12.78 -22.45
C ILE A 482 15.19 11.70 -23.55
N PRO A 483 16.39 11.36 -24.06
CA PRO A 483 16.51 10.26 -25.02
C PRO A 483 16.08 8.92 -24.43
N PHE A 484 15.52 7.99 -25.22
CA PHE A 484 15.18 6.64 -24.73
C PHE A 484 16.40 5.79 -24.35
N LEU A 485 16.19 4.84 -23.45
CA LEU A 485 17.16 3.78 -23.19
C LEU A 485 17.34 2.90 -24.44
N LYS A 486 18.58 2.74 -24.91
CA LYS A 486 18.90 1.78 -25.99
C LYS A 486 18.48 0.37 -25.56
N SER A 487 17.70 -0.33 -26.40
CA SER A 487 17.51 -1.77 -26.26
C SER A 487 18.89 -2.44 -26.32
N ARG A 488 19.21 -3.27 -25.33
CA ARG A 488 20.48 -3.99 -25.24
C ARG A 488 20.25 -5.48 -25.36
#